data_AF-A0AA44MRU6-F1
#
_entry.id   AF-A0AA44MRU6-F1
#
_cell.length_a   1.000
_cell.length_b   1.000
_cell.length_c   1.000
_cell.angle_alpha   90.00
_cell.angle_beta   90.00
_cell.angle_gamma   90.00
#
_symmetry.space_group_name_H-M   'P 1'
#
loop_
_entity.id
_entity.type
_entity.pdbx_description
1 polymer ?
#
loop_
_entity_poly.entity_id
_entity_poly.type
_entity_poly.pdbx_seq_one_letter_code
_entity_poly.pdbx_strand_id
1 'polypeptide(L)'
;PGVGLISPPPHHDIYSIEDLAQLIHDLKNANRDARISVKLVSKAGVGTIAAGVAKATAGVIVISGYDGGTGASPKTSIKHTGLPWELGLAEAHQTLMLNGLRDRVVLETDGKLMTGRDVVMAALLGAEEFGFATAPLVVLG
;
A
#
# COMPACT_ATOMS: atom_id res chain seq x y z
N PRO A 1 -7.52 26.69 -16.77
CA PRO A 1 -6.63 26.87 -15.59
C PRO A 1 -7.46 27.23 -14.35
N GLY A 2 -7.13 26.71 -13.16
CA GLY A 2 -7.87 27.02 -11.92
C GLY A 2 -9.15 26.21 -11.67
N VAL A 3 -9.41 25.17 -12.47
CA VAL A 3 -10.50 24.22 -12.23
C VAL A 3 -10.02 23.17 -11.24
N GLY A 4 -10.83 22.88 -10.21
CA GLY A 4 -10.53 21.83 -9.24
C GLY A 4 -10.46 20.46 -9.90
N LEU A 5 -9.45 19.67 -9.55
CA LEU A 5 -9.29 18.30 -10.03
C LEU A 5 -9.68 17.35 -8.91
N ILE A 6 -10.82 16.70 -9.07
CA ILE A 6 -11.26 15.60 -8.21
C ILE A 6 -11.10 14.33 -9.03
N SER A 7 -10.15 13.47 -8.63
CA SER A 7 -9.95 12.18 -9.26
C SER A 7 -11.19 11.29 -9.03
N PRO A 8 -11.58 10.47 -10.02
CA PRO A 8 -12.54 9.41 -9.80
C PRO A 8 -12.08 8.48 -8.64
N PRO A 9 -12.99 8.03 -7.75
CA PRO A 9 -12.60 7.14 -6.68
C PRO A 9 -12.03 5.78 -7.14
N PRO A 10 -12.60 5.10 -8.16
CA PRO A 10 -12.01 3.89 -8.70
C PRO A 10 -11.09 4.19 -9.89
N HIS A 11 -10.09 3.33 -10.07
CA HIS A 11 -9.47 3.16 -11.38
C HIS A 11 -10.52 2.62 -12.36
N HIS A 12 -10.73 3.32 -13.48
CA HIS A 12 -11.74 2.94 -14.48
C HIS A 12 -11.37 1.69 -15.29
N ASP A 13 -10.19 1.13 -15.03
CA ASP A 13 -9.61 -0.05 -15.63
C ASP A 13 -9.33 -1.14 -14.60
N ILE A 14 -9.84 -1.01 -13.37
CA ILE A 14 -9.70 -2.01 -12.30
C ILE A 14 -11.05 -2.22 -11.58
N TYR A 15 -11.83 -3.20 -12.05
CA TYR A 15 -13.08 -3.60 -11.41
C TYR A 15 -13.00 -4.97 -10.73
N SER A 16 -11.97 -5.76 -11.07
CA SER A 16 -11.69 -7.04 -10.46
C SER A 16 -10.17 -7.27 -10.26
N ILE A 17 -9.82 -8.43 -9.70
CA ILE A 17 -8.40 -8.81 -9.51
C ILE A 17 -7.73 -9.14 -10.85
N GLU A 18 -8.50 -9.65 -11.81
CA GLU A 18 -8.03 -9.93 -13.17
C GLU A 18 -7.71 -8.63 -13.92
N ASP A 19 -8.52 -7.59 -13.73
CA ASP A 19 -8.26 -6.27 -14.32
C ASP A 19 -6.97 -5.65 -13.75
N LEU A 20 -6.73 -5.79 -12.44
CA LEU A 20 -5.46 -5.39 -11.84
C LEU A 20 -4.27 -6.15 -12.46
N ALA A 21 -4.41 -7.46 -12.67
CA ALA A 21 -3.37 -8.26 -13.30
C ALA A 21 -3.10 -7.80 -14.74
N GLN A 22 -4.13 -7.43 -15.48
CA GLN A 22 -3.99 -6.85 -16.82
C GLN A 22 -3.26 -5.51 -16.78
N LEU A 23 -3.62 -4.61 -15.85
CA LEU A 23 -2.90 -3.35 -15.68
C LEU A 23 -1.42 -3.55 -15.33
N ILE A 24 -1.11 -4.49 -14.42
CA ILE A 24 0.29 -4.83 -14.08
C ILE A 24 1.04 -5.35 -15.31
N HIS A 25 0.39 -6.20 -16.12
CA HIS A 25 0.95 -6.70 -17.37
C HIS A 25 1.22 -5.57 -18.37
N ASP A 26 0.29 -4.63 -18.53
CA ASP A 26 0.44 -3.48 -19.43
C ASP A 26 1.58 -2.56 -18.98
N LEU A 27 1.70 -2.30 -17.67
CA LEU A 27 2.80 -1.51 -17.11
C LEU A 27 4.16 -2.19 -17.34
N LYS A 28 4.23 -3.52 -17.19
CA LYS A 28 5.46 -4.30 -17.48
C LYS A 28 5.79 -4.36 -18.96
N ASN A 29 4.79 -4.33 -19.85
CA ASN A 29 5.02 -4.23 -21.29
C ASN A 29 5.54 -2.85 -21.69
N ALA A 30 5.02 -1.79 -21.06
CA ALA A 30 5.49 -0.42 -21.27
C ALA A 30 6.91 -0.20 -20.72
N ASN A 31 7.22 -0.77 -19.56
CA ASN A 31 8.54 -0.71 -18.94
C ASN A 31 8.89 -2.03 -18.25
N ARG A 32 9.73 -2.84 -18.89
CA ARG A 32 10.13 -4.17 -18.42
C ARG A 32 10.96 -4.11 -17.14
N ASP A 33 11.75 -3.06 -16.98
CA ASP A 33 12.68 -2.87 -15.87
C ASP A 33 11.99 -2.31 -14.61
N ALA A 34 10.80 -1.72 -14.75
CA ALA A 34 10.07 -1.13 -13.61
C ALA A 34 9.51 -2.20 -12.65
N ARG A 35 9.78 -2.07 -11.35
CA ARG A 35 9.10 -2.86 -10.31
C ARG A 35 7.71 -2.27 -10.06
N ILE A 36 6.66 -3.07 -10.19
CA ILE A 36 5.27 -2.60 -10.03
C ILE A 36 4.86 -2.75 -8.57
N SER A 37 4.43 -1.65 -7.96
CA SER A 37 3.91 -1.60 -6.60
C SER A 37 2.39 -1.41 -6.59
N VAL A 38 1.69 -2.13 -5.72
CA VAL A 38 0.27 -1.92 -5.46
C VAL A 38 0.11 -1.40 -4.04
N LYS A 39 -0.45 -0.20 -3.90
CA LYS A 39 -0.70 0.44 -2.61
C LYS A 39 -2.08 0.12 -2.10
N LEU A 40 -2.14 -0.58 -0.96
CA LEU A 40 -3.36 -0.95 -0.26
C LEU A 40 -3.43 -0.19 1.08
N VAL A 41 -4.65 0.12 1.52
CA VAL A 41 -4.88 0.67 2.86
C VAL A 41 -5.20 -0.48 3.81
N SER A 42 -4.62 -0.45 5.01
CA SER A 42 -4.90 -1.39 6.08
C SER A 42 -6.39 -1.42 6.40
N LYS A 43 -6.95 -2.62 6.36
CA LYS A 43 -8.35 -2.95 6.67
C LYS A 43 -8.43 -4.45 6.95
N ALA A 44 -9.39 -4.88 7.77
CA ALA A 44 -9.70 -6.30 7.91
C ALA A 44 -9.98 -6.94 6.54
N GLY A 45 -9.29 -8.06 6.26
CA GLY A 45 -9.36 -8.77 4.98
C GLY A 45 -8.34 -8.31 3.93
N VAL A 46 -7.46 -7.36 4.26
CA VAL A 46 -6.39 -6.92 3.36
C VAL A 46 -5.42 -8.05 3.02
N GLY A 47 -5.26 -9.05 3.90
CA GLY A 47 -4.40 -10.20 3.62
C GLY A 47 -4.87 -11.02 2.43
N THR A 48 -6.17 -11.25 2.31
CA THR A 48 -6.78 -11.93 1.15
C THR A 48 -6.55 -11.15 -0.14
N ILE A 49 -6.68 -9.82 -0.08
CA ILE A 49 -6.42 -8.94 -1.22
C ILE A 49 -4.94 -9.01 -1.61
N ALA A 50 -4.04 -8.95 -0.63
CA ALA A 50 -2.60 -9.05 -0.85
C ALA A 50 -2.20 -10.37 -1.53
N ALA A 51 -2.83 -11.50 -1.16
CA ALA A 51 -2.62 -12.77 -1.84
C ALA A 51 -3.07 -12.74 -3.32
N GLY A 52 -4.18 -12.06 -3.62
CA GLY A 52 -4.61 -11.79 -5.00
C GLY A 52 -3.59 -10.95 -5.77
N VAL A 53 -3.13 -9.85 -5.16
CA VAL A 53 -2.14 -8.94 -5.73
C VAL A 53 -0.81 -9.64 -6.03
N ALA A 54 -0.35 -10.51 -5.13
CA ALA A 54 0.86 -11.31 -5.35
C ALA A 54 0.71 -12.29 -6.53
N LYS A 55 -0.49 -12.87 -6.72
CA LYS A 55 -0.79 -13.72 -7.89
C LYS A 55 -0.89 -12.91 -9.18
N ALA A 56 -1.29 -11.64 -9.09
CA ALA A 56 -1.31 -10.69 -10.19
C ALA A 56 0.10 -10.19 -10.59
N THR A 57 1.18 -10.74 -10.01
CA THR A 57 2.59 -10.46 -10.35
C THR A 57 3.08 -9.06 -9.99
N ALA A 58 2.46 -8.41 -9.01
CA ALA A 58 3.04 -7.21 -8.40
C ALA A 58 4.41 -7.56 -7.77
N GLY A 59 5.37 -6.64 -7.85
CA GLY A 59 6.67 -6.79 -7.18
C GLY A 59 6.67 -6.29 -5.74
N VAL A 60 5.74 -5.38 -5.40
CA VAL A 60 5.61 -4.76 -4.08
C VAL A 60 4.16 -4.66 -3.70
N ILE A 61 3.88 -4.91 -2.43
CA ILE A 61 2.62 -4.56 -1.80
C ILE A 61 2.91 -3.57 -0.69
N VAL A 62 2.34 -2.38 -0.80
CA VAL A 62 2.42 -1.35 0.25
C VAL A 62 1.18 -1.48 1.12
N ILE A 63 1.37 -1.61 2.44
CA ILE A 63 0.29 -1.55 3.43
C ILE A 63 0.35 -0.22 4.17
N SER A 64 -0.64 0.63 3.90
CA SER A 64 -0.76 1.96 4.50
C SER A 64 -1.67 2.01 5.71
N GLY A 65 -1.21 2.64 6.79
CA GLY A 65 -2.02 2.94 7.97
C GLY A 65 -3.05 4.05 7.73
N TYR A 66 -4.08 4.08 8.57
CA TYR A 66 -5.09 5.16 8.59
C TYR A 66 -4.51 6.54 8.89
N ASP A 67 -3.31 6.59 9.45
CA ASP A 67 -2.67 7.78 9.96
C ASP A 67 -1.79 8.48 8.93
N GLY A 68 -1.78 8.04 7.68
CA GLY A 68 -1.10 8.70 6.55
C GLY A 68 -1.45 10.20 6.39
N GLY A 69 -0.53 10.94 5.76
CA GLY A 69 -0.72 12.35 5.44
C GLY A 69 -1.57 12.56 4.18
N THR A 70 -2.26 13.70 4.09
CA THR A 70 -2.95 14.15 2.86
C THR A 70 -2.99 15.67 2.81
N GLY A 71 -2.82 16.25 1.63
CA GLY A 71 -2.94 17.69 1.42
C GLY A 71 -4.40 18.18 1.38
N ALA A 72 -5.34 17.30 1.01
CA ALA A 72 -6.77 17.61 0.95
C ALA A 72 -7.61 16.33 1.07
N SER A 73 -8.46 16.25 2.09
CA SER A 73 -9.40 15.14 2.27
C SER A 73 -10.56 15.57 3.18
N PRO A 74 -11.76 14.99 3.02
CA PRO A 74 -12.83 15.13 4.01
C PRO A 74 -12.34 14.75 5.41
N LYS A 75 -12.72 15.55 6.42
CA LYS A 75 -12.39 15.29 7.83
C LYS A 75 -12.92 13.95 8.32
N THR A 76 -14.08 13.54 7.80
CA THR A 76 -14.68 12.25 8.09
C THR A 76 -13.78 11.10 7.67
N SER A 77 -13.22 11.15 6.46
CA SER A 77 -12.26 10.15 5.98
C SER A 77 -11.01 10.09 6.85
N ILE A 78 -10.42 11.25 7.16
CA ILE A 78 -9.21 11.35 8.01
C ILE A 78 -9.43 10.74 9.39
N LYS A 79 -10.64 10.85 9.95
CA LYS A 79 -10.94 10.41 11.33
C LYS A 79 -11.55 9.03 11.44
N HIS A 80 -12.12 8.48 10.35
CA HIS A 80 -12.99 7.31 10.43
C HIS A 80 -12.76 6.25 9.34
N THR A 81 -11.71 6.37 8.53
CA THR A 81 -11.40 5.35 7.49
C THR A 81 -10.00 4.77 7.68
N GLY A 82 -9.88 3.46 7.39
CA GLY A 82 -8.63 2.70 7.55
C GLY A 82 -8.46 2.08 8.93
N LEU A 83 -7.45 1.23 9.05
CA LEU A 83 -6.98 0.60 10.30
C LEU A 83 -5.48 0.89 10.52
N PRO A 84 -4.96 0.66 11.74
CA PRO A 84 -3.52 0.77 12.01
C PRO A 84 -2.71 -0.11 11.04
N TRP A 85 -1.54 0.36 10.62
CA TRP A 85 -0.70 -0.40 9.70
C TRP A 85 -0.21 -1.70 10.32
N GLU A 86 -0.02 -1.76 11.64
CA GLU A 86 0.44 -2.94 12.37
C GLU A 86 -0.47 -4.14 12.14
N LEU A 87 -1.78 -3.91 12.14
CA LEU A 87 -2.79 -4.96 11.92
C LEU A 87 -2.79 -5.44 10.48
N GLY A 88 -2.85 -4.50 9.52
CA GLY A 88 -2.90 -4.84 8.11
C GLY A 88 -1.60 -5.49 7.62
N LEU A 89 -0.46 -5.00 8.10
CA LEU A 89 0.86 -5.53 7.74
C LEU A 89 1.03 -6.96 8.26
N ALA A 90 0.69 -7.20 9.53
CA ALA A 90 0.74 -8.54 10.11
C ALA A 90 -0.21 -9.50 9.38
N GLU A 91 -1.45 -9.06 9.08
CA GLU A 91 -2.42 -9.86 8.34
C GLU A 91 -1.93 -10.22 6.93
N ALA A 92 -1.39 -9.24 6.19
CA ALA A 92 -0.81 -9.45 4.88
C ALA A 92 0.38 -10.41 4.92
N HIS A 93 1.32 -10.18 5.83
CA HIS A 93 2.49 -11.04 6.01
C HIS A 93 2.07 -12.49 6.30
N GLN A 94 1.20 -12.71 7.28
CA GLN A 94 0.73 -14.04 7.66
C GLN A 94 -0.02 -14.72 6.52
N THR A 95 -0.90 -13.99 5.83
CA THR A 95 -1.70 -14.57 4.73
C THR A 95 -0.82 -14.97 3.56
N LEU A 96 0.15 -14.13 3.18
CA LEU A 96 1.11 -14.45 2.13
C LEU A 96 1.98 -15.66 2.50
N MET A 97 2.41 -15.77 3.76
CA MET A 97 3.15 -16.94 4.25
C MET A 97 2.32 -18.22 4.19
N LEU A 98 1.08 -18.18 4.69
CA LEU A 98 0.16 -19.33 4.67
C LEU A 98 -0.17 -19.83 3.25
N ASN A 99 -0.08 -18.95 2.26
CA ASN A 99 -0.34 -19.30 0.86
C ASN A 99 0.94 -19.60 0.04
N GLY A 100 2.14 -19.55 0.65
CA GLY A 100 3.39 -19.73 -0.08
C GLY A 100 3.63 -18.67 -1.17
N LEU A 101 3.22 -17.42 -0.88
CA LEU A 101 3.35 -16.27 -1.78
C LEU A 101 4.29 -15.19 -1.25
N ARG A 102 4.78 -15.32 -0.01
CA ARG A 102 5.52 -14.25 0.67
C ARG A 102 6.86 -13.93 0.00
N ASP A 103 7.48 -14.92 -0.61
CA ASP A 103 8.73 -14.84 -1.37
C ASP A 103 8.57 -14.14 -2.74
N ARG A 104 7.33 -13.94 -3.22
CA ARG A 104 7.05 -13.35 -4.53
C ARG A 104 6.99 -11.83 -4.52
N VAL A 105 6.83 -11.23 -3.35
CA VAL A 105 6.57 -9.80 -3.20
C VAL A 105 7.41 -9.22 -2.07
N VAL A 106 7.84 -7.97 -2.24
CA VAL A 106 8.34 -7.17 -1.14
C VAL A 106 7.16 -6.53 -0.41
N LEU A 107 7.15 -6.59 0.93
CA LEU A 107 6.18 -5.85 1.73
C LEU A 107 6.76 -4.50 2.15
N GLU A 108 6.09 -3.42 1.76
CA GLU A 108 6.37 -2.07 2.22
C GLU A 108 5.27 -1.63 3.20
N THR A 109 5.61 -0.77 4.16
CA THR A 109 4.60 -0.10 4.99
C THR A 109 4.86 1.39 5.14
N ASP A 110 3.79 2.16 5.19
CA ASP A 110 3.79 3.56 5.57
C ASP A 110 2.59 3.85 6.50
N GLY A 111 2.57 5.05 7.09
CA GLY A 111 1.59 5.42 8.12
C GLY A 111 2.26 6.12 9.27
N LYS A 112 2.69 7.37 9.02
CA LYS A 112 3.43 8.21 9.99
C LYS A 112 4.52 7.46 10.78
N LEU A 113 5.39 6.75 10.07
CA LEU A 113 6.65 6.30 10.66
C LEU A 113 7.50 7.54 10.99
N MET A 114 7.79 7.79 12.26
CA MET A 114 8.48 9.00 12.72
C MET A 114 9.83 8.67 13.37
N THR A 115 10.02 7.44 13.82
CA THR A 115 11.17 7.04 14.64
C THR A 115 11.80 5.75 14.16
N GLY A 116 13.05 5.52 14.56
CA GLY A 116 13.71 4.23 14.32
C GLY A 116 13.00 3.05 15.00
N ARG A 117 12.28 3.28 16.10
CA ARG A 117 11.46 2.25 16.74
C ARG A 117 10.32 1.80 15.83
N ASP A 118 9.67 2.73 15.14
CA ASP A 118 8.56 2.41 14.23
C ASP A 118 9.06 1.52 13.08
N VAL A 119 10.25 1.82 12.54
CA VAL A 119 10.91 1.00 11.52
C VAL A 119 11.20 -0.41 12.03
N VAL A 120 11.78 -0.55 13.23
CA VAL A 120 12.07 -1.87 13.81
C VAL A 120 10.78 -2.65 14.05
N MET A 121 9.72 -2.00 14.56
CA MET A 121 8.42 -2.65 14.75
C MET A 121 7.82 -3.12 13.42
N ALA A 122 7.86 -2.28 12.38
CA ALA A 122 7.42 -2.66 11.05
C ALA A 122 8.21 -3.84 10.48
N ALA A 123 9.53 -3.85 10.65
CA ALA A 123 10.38 -4.96 10.23
C ALA A 123 10.00 -6.28 10.93
N LEU A 124 9.78 -6.24 12.26
CA LEU A 124 9.35 -7.40 13.05
C LEU A 124 7.95 -7.91 12.66
N LEU A 125 7.09 -7.02 12.17
CA LEU A 125 5.75 -7.37 11.66
C LEU A 125 5.77 -7.81 10.19
N GLY A 126 6.95 -7.82 9.55
CA GLY A 126 7.17 -8.46 8.26
C GLY A 126 7.33 -7.51 7.07
N ALA A 127 7.48 -6.20 7.30
CA ALA A 127 7.89 -5.24 6.26
C ALA A 127 9.39 -5.36 5.96
N GLU A 128 9.74 -5.06 4.72
CA GLU A 128 11.11 -5.01 4.19
C GLU A 128 11.48 -3.59 3.74
N GLU A 129 10.47 -2.77 3.41
CA GLU A 129 10.63 -1.38 3.00
C GLU A 129 9.72 -0.45 3.81
N PHE A 130 10.12 0.81 3.96
CA PHE A 130 9.48 1.76 4.87
C PHE A 130 9.26 3.12 4.19
N GLY A 131 8.01 3.53 4.05
CA GLY A 131 7.63 4.79 3.42
C GLY A 131 7.57 5.94 4.43
N PHE A 132 8.23 7.06 4.09
CA PHE A 132 8.22 8.29 4.88
C PHE A 132 7.72 9.46 4.04
N ALA A 133 6.77 10.24 4.58
CA ALA A 133 6.27 11.45 3.93
C ALA A 133 6.20 12.62 4.90
N THR A 134 5.45 12.48 5.99
CA THR A 134 5.24 13.57 6.98
C THR A 134 6.54 14.00 7.66
N ALA A 135 7.38 13.05 8.11
CA ALA A 135 8.63 13.40 8.77
C ALA A 135 9.57 14.21 7.87
N PRO A 136 9.85 13.79 6.61
CA PRO A 136 10.59 14.63 5.65
C PRO A 136 9.96 16.00 5.41
N LEU A 137 8.63 16.09 5.26
CA LEU A 137 7.97 17.39 5.07
C LEU A 137 8.20 18.33 6.26
N VAL A 138 8.08 17.83 7.49
CA VAL A 138 8.37 18.61 8.71
C VAL A 138 9.82 19.11 8.74
N VAL A 139 10.77 18.31 8.24
CA VAL A 139 12.19 18.70 8.15
C VAL A 139 12.41 19.82 7.12
N LEU A 140 11.61 19.87 6.05
CA LEU A 140 11.71 20.88 5.00
C LEU A 140 11.11 22.24 5.43
N GLY A 141 10.23 22.27 6.42
CA GLY A 141 9.55 23.48 6.94
C GLY A 141 8.10 23.59 6.50
#